data_AF-A0A9W8ZYX8-F1
#
_entry.id   AF-A0A9W8ZYX8-F1
#
_cell.length_a   1.000
_cell.length_b   1.000
_cell.length_c   1.000
_cell.angle_alpha   90.00
_cell.angle_beta   90.00
_cell.angle_gamma   90.00
#
_symmetry.space_group_name_H-M   'P 1'
#
loop_
_entity.id
_entity.type
_entity.pdbx_description
1 polymer ?
#
loop_
_entity_poly.entity_id
_entity_poly.type
_entity_poly.pdbx_seq_one_letter_code
_entity_poly.pdbx_strand_id
1 'polypeptide(L)'
;MSKLSFSLNKPKTATPAVTATFKQPAGFSAFDDDEPVDAAPTASSSREGVSANKKLLAQNTLTSKKLKKQMQEEKKVDSTVYEYDEVWDKMQMAKLQQKEVKEAESKERKPKYIHGLLTAAATRRLDHLRAEEKMMQRERELEGDEFADKESFVTQAYKDQMEEVRKAEEEEKRRDELKKKQGRGTGMAHFYRRLLEDSEQSHEVTVAATQKPIIGPQGPMPNMTITKPPDLTPLSDLERARIARGEGKDVS
;
A
#
# COMPACT_ATOMS: atom_id res chain seq x y z
N MET A 1 -60.35 -29.62 18.15
CA MET A 1 -59.55 -28.79 17.23
C MET A 1 -59.28 -27.45 17.92
N SER A 2 -58.13 -27.33 18.58
CA SER A 2 -57.75 -26.14 19.34
C SER A 2 -57.04 -25.14 18.42
N LYS A 3 -57.61 -23.95 18.27
CA LYS A 3 -57.05 -22.87 17.44
C LYS A 3 -56.02 -22.10 18.26
N LEU A 4 -54.73 -22.25 17.93
CA LEU A 4 -53.67 -21.42 18.49
C LEU A 4 -53.61 -20.10 17.73
N SER A 5 -53.85 -18.99 18.43
CA SER A 5 -53.66 -17.62 17.96
C SER A 5 -52.30 -17.09 18.41
N PHE A 6 -51.37 -16.88 17.48
CA PHE A 6 -50.13 -16.14 17.74
C PHE A 6 -50.36 -14.65 17.49
N SER A 7 -50.42 -13.86 18.56
CA SER A 7 -50.33 -12.40 18.48
C SER A 7 -48.85 -11.98 18.54
N LEU A 8 -48.34 -11.43 17.45
CA LEU A 8 -46.98 -10.87 17.38
C LEU A 8 -46.99 -9.45 18.00
N ASN A 9 -46.56 -9.33 19.26
CA ASN A 9 -46.30 -8.02 19.86
C ASN A 9 -45.11 -7.36 19.17
N LYS A 10 -45.34 -6.21 18.56
CA LYS A 10 -44.32 -5.36 17.94
C LYS A 10 -43.61 -4.57 19.05
N PRO A 11 -42.27 -4.64 19.21
CA PRO A 11 -41.59 -3.78 20.17
C PRO A 11 -41.58 -2.33 19.67
N LYS A 12 -41.91 -1.41 20.57
CA LYS A 12 -41.84 0.04 20.38
C LYS A 12 -40.39 0.44 20.04
N THR A 13 -40.21 1.12 18.92
CA THR A 13 -38.96 1.82 18.56
C THR A 13 -38.74 2.97 19.54
N ALA A 14 -37.84 2.78 20.49
CA ALA A 14 -37.23 3.87 21.24
C ALA A 14 -36.04 4.40 20.43
N THR A 15 -36.07 5.69 20.10
CA THR A 15 -34.93 6.43 19.56
C THR A 15 -33.86 6.60 20.65
N PRO A 16 -32.59 6.19 20.44
CA PRO A 16 -31.50 6.64 21.28
C PRO A 16 -30.88 7.92 20.71
N ALA A 17 -31.22 9.06 21.31
CA ALA A 17 -30.40 10.26 21.24
C ALA A 17 -29.26 10.12 22.25
N VAL A 18 -28.11 9.60 21.82
CA VAL A 18 -26.82 9.79 22.51
C VAL A 18 -25.72 9.83 21.45
N THR A 19 -25.26 11.04 21.13
CA THR A 19 -23.94 11.24 20.52
C THR A 19 -22.88 10.82 21.53
N ALA A 20 -22.50 9.55 21.50
CA ALA A 20 -21.34 9.05 22.24
C ALA A 20 -20.07 9.43 21.46
N THR A 21 -19.44 10.53 21.85
CA THR A 21 -18.06 10.80 21.48
C THR A 21 -17.17 9.73 22.10
N PHE A 22 -16.67 8.80 21.30
CA PHE A 22 -15.61 7.89 21.70
C PHE A 22 -14.34 8.73 21.96
N LYS A 23 -14.00 8.92 23.24
CA LYS A 23 -12.67 9.42 23.63
C LYS A 23 -11.67 8.28 23.41
N GLN A 24 -10.90 8.41 22.34
CA GLN A 24 -9.76 7.54 22.07
C GLN A 24 -8.73 7.69 23.20
N PRO A 25 -8.10 6.62 23.69
CA PRO A 25 -7.04 6.72 24.68
C PRO A 25 -5.81 7.40 24.04
N ALA A 26 -5.19 8.33 24.77
CA ALA A 26 -4.04 9.13 24.32
C ALA A 26 -2.81 8.32 23.83
N GLY A 27 -2.81 7.00 23.99
CA GLY A 27 -1.76 6.12 23.48
C GLY A 27 -1.83 5.79 21.99
N PHE A 28 -2.92 6.13 21.28
CA PHE A 28 -3.08 5.80 19.85
C PHE A 28 -3.01 7.02 18.91
N SER A 29 -3.02 8.24 19.45
CA SER A 29 -2.84 9.48 18.67
C SER A 29 -1.37 9.82 18.40
N ALA A 30 -0.42 8.95 18.77
CA ALA A 30 1.01 9.16 18.57
C ALA A 30 1.54 8.65 17.22
N PHE A 31 0.66 8.12 16.36
CA PHE A 31 1.03 7.62 15.02
C PHE A 31 0.44 8.44 13.86
N ASP A 32 -0.38 9.45 14.16
CA ASP A 32 -0.89 10.41 13.18
C ASP A 32 -0.10 11.71 13.34
N ASP A 33 1.10 11.70 12.76
CA ASP A 33 2.10 12.76 12.77
C ASP A 33 1.72 13.88 11.78
N ASP A 34 0.56 14.50 11.99
CA ASP A 34 0.06 15.64 11.17
C ASP A 34 -0.66 16.72 12.04
N GLU A 35 -0.40 16.79 13.36
CA GLU A 35 -0.83 17.90 14.22
C GLU A 35 0.34 18.87 14.49
N PRO A 36 0.26 20.15 14.10
CA PRO A 36 1.30 21.13 14.41
C PRO A 36 1.27 21.44 15.92
N VAL A 37 2.21 20.87 16.67
CA VAL A 37 2.47 21.23 18.06
C VAL A 37 3.09 22.62 18.15
N ASP A 38 2.26 23.67 18.03
CA ASP A 38 2.68 25.04 18.31
C ASP A 38 1.75 25.71 19.34
N ALA A 39 2.15 25.63 20.61
CA ALA A 39 1.82 26.62 21.64
C ALA A 39 2.63 26.35 22.92
N ALA A 40 3.80 27.01 23.01
CA ALA A 40 4.54 27.12 24.27
C ALA A 40 3.65 27.77 25.37
N PRO A 41 3.57 27.21 26.60
CA PRO A 41 2.78 27.78 27.68
C PRO A 41 3.54 28.93 28.36
N THR A 42 3.62 30.09 27.71
CA THR A 42 4.11 31.33 28.34
C THR A 42 3.20 32.52 28.04
N ALA A 43 1.90 32.37 28.30
CA ALA A 43 0.95 33.48 28.31
C ALA A 43 0.47 33.74 29.74
N SER A 44 1.35 34.28 30.59
CA SER A 44 0.92 34.98 31.81
C SER A 44 0.72 36.46 31.48
N SER A 45 -0.52 36.90 31.69
CA SER A 45 -1.03 38.23 31.36
C SER A 45 -0.53 39.30 32.35
N SER A 46 0.69 39.80 32.16
CA SER A 46 1.11 41.08 32.75
C SER A 46 1.54 42.05 31.64
N ARG A 47 0.83 43.19 31.57
CA ARG A 47 0.93 44.19 30.48
C ARG A 47 2.21 45.03 30.55
N GLU A 48 3.03 44.86 31.59
CA GLU A 48 4.32 45.54 31.79
C GLU A 48 5.50 44.89 31.02
N GLY A 49 5.41 43.59 30.65
CA GLY A 49 6.52 42.84 30.04
C GLY A 49 6.62 42.91 28.51
N VAL A 50 5.62 43.49 27.84
CA VAL A 50 5.50 43.47 26.37
C VAL A 50 6.57 44.37 25.71
N SER A 51 6.97 45.47 26.36
CA SER A 51 7.98 46.39 25.82
C SER A 51 9.40 45.81 25.90
N ALA A 52 9.72 45.09 26.98
CA ALA A 52 10.98 44.40 27.17
C ALA A 52 11.15 43.25 26.16
N ASN A 53 10.10 42.42 26.01
CA ASN A 53 10.09 41.36 24.99
C ASN A 53 10.21 41.93 23.56
N LYS A 54 9.53 43.03 23.25
CA LYS A 54 9.65 43.68 21.93
C LYS A 54 11.06 44.21 21.66
N LYS A 55 11.76 44.71 22.68
CA LYS A 55 13.15 45.20 22.56
C LYS A 55 14.16 44.06 22.41
N LEU A 56 13.95 42.95 23.10
CA LEU A 56 14.76 41.72 22.95
C LEU A 56 14.53 41.05 21.58
N LEU A 57 13.29 40.99 21.10
CA LEU A 57 12.98 40.55 19.73
C LEU A 57 13.63 41.46 18.68
N ALA A 58 13.57 42.79 18.85
CA ALA A 58 14.21 43.73 17.96
C ALA A 58 15.75 43.63 17.97
N GLN A 59 16.34 43.22 19.09
CA GLN A 59 17.78 42.97 19.19
C GLN A 59 18.19 41.66 18.51
N ASN A 60 17.33 40.64 18.54
CA ASN A 60 17.52 39.37 17.82
C ASN A 60 17.31 39.48 16.30
N THR A 61 16.50 40.45 15.83
CA THR A 61 16.30 40.68 14.38
C THR A 61 17.38 41.52 13.73
N LEU A 62 18.19 42.26 14.52
CA LEU A 62 19.35 43.00 14.02
C LEU A 62 20.53 42.06 13.83
N THR A 63 20.44 41.22 12.80
CA THR A 63 21.59 40.46 12.29
C THR A 63 22.79 41.40 12.13
N SER A 64 23.84 41.15 12.91
CA SER A 64 25.01 42.02 12.95
C SER A 64 25.61 42.17 11.54
N LYS A 65 26.17 43.35 11.22
CA LYS A 65 26.81 43.59 9.91
C LYS A 65 27.85 42.52 9.56
N LYS A 66 28.54 41.98 10.59
CA LYS A 66 29.48 40.86 10.48
C LYS A 66 28.80 39.57 10.03
N LEU A 67 27.66 39.22 10.63
CA LEU A 67 26.87 38.03 10.27
C LEU A 67 26.33 38.12 8.83
N LYS A 68 25.83 39.29 8.42
CA LYS A 68 25.39 39.51 7.03
C LYS A 68 26.52 39.32 6.02
N LYS A 69 27.74 39.78 6.35
CA LYS A 69 28.92 39.60 5.49
C LYS A 69 29.32 38.13 5.38
N GLN A 70 29.33 37.39 6.51
CA GLN A 70 29.59 35.95 6.53
C GLN A 70 28.55 35.18 5.71
N MET A 71 27.26 35.45 5.90
CA MET A 71 26.17 34.85 5.13
C MET A 71 26.31 35.13 3.62
N GLN A 72 26.76 36.34 3.23
CA GLN A 72 27.02 36.67 1.83
C GLN A 72 28.27 35.99 1.26
N GLU A 73 29.32 35.81 2.07
CA GLU A 73 30.52 35.07 1.69
C GLU A 73 30.20 33.59 1.49
N GLU A 74 29.45 32.98 2.41
CA GLU A 74 28.97 31.60 2.31
C GLU A 74 28.05 31.41 1.10
N LYS A 75 27.09 32.32 0.87
CA LYS A 75 26.20 32.27 -0.30
C LYS A 75 26.93 32.41 -1.64
N LYS A 76 28.13 33.03 -1.66
CA LYS A 76 28.98 33.11 -2.86
C LYS A 76 29.74 31.81 -3.12
N VAL A 77 30.07 31.06 -2.06
CA VAL A 77 30.70 29.75 -2.18
C VAL A 77 29.69 28.71 -2.66
N ASP A 78 28.48 28.73 -2.10
CA ASP A 78 27.37 27.88 -2.52
C ASP A 78 26.03 28.59 -2.24
N SER A 79 25.22 28.76 -3.29
CA SER A 79 23.92 29.43 -3.19
C SER A 79 22.87 28.62 -2.42
N THR A 80 23.08 27.30 -2.28
CA THR A 80 22.12 26.36 -1.70
C THR A 80 22.25 26.19 -0.18
N VAL A 81 23.26 26.81 0.44
CA VAL A 81 23.60 26.69 1.89
C VAL A 81 22.41 26.96 2.83
N TYR A 82 21.49 27.83 2.42
CA TYR A 82 20.34 28.25 3.24
C TYR A 82 18.98 27.79 2.69
N GLU A 83 18.94 26.88 1.73
CA GLU A 83 17.71 26.43 1.05
C GLU A 83 17.00 25.25 1.75
N TYR A 84 17.27 24.99 3.02
CA TYR A 84 16.70 23.86 3.76
C TYR A 84 15.16 23.87 3.76
N ASP A 85 14.58 25.03 4.05
CA ASP A 85 13.12 25.23 4.10
C ASP A 85 12.47 25.00 2.73
N GLU A 86 13.08 25.54 1.66
CA GLU A 86 12.59 25.34 0.29
C GLU A 86 12.59 23.86 -0.15
N VAL A 87 13.62 23.10 0.25
CA VAL A 87 13.72 21.66 -0.04
C VAL A 87 12.67 20.88 0.75
N TRP A 88 12.49 21.22 2.02
CA TRP A 88 11.47 20.61 2.87
C TRP A 88 10.06 20.87 2.33
N ASP A 89 9.74 22.12 2.02
CA ASP A 89 8.46 22.52 1.44
C ASP A 89 8.17 21.76 0.14
N LYS A 90 9.15 21.67 -0.76
CA LYS A 90 9.01 20.92 -2.02
C LYS A 90 8.74 19.43 -1.79
N MET A 91 9.43 18.83 -0.82
CA MET A 91 9.20 17.43 -0.45
C MET A 91 7.79 17.23 0.13
N GLN A 92 7.30 18.15 0.96
CA GLN A 92 5.94 18.08 1.51
C GLN A 92 4.89 18.29 0.42
N MET A 93 5.08 19.27 -0.47
CA MET A 93 4.20 19.47 -1.61
C MET A 93 4.14 18.25 -2.53
N ALA A 94 5.28 17.60 -2.81
CA ALA A 94 5.33 16.38 -3.61
C ALA A 94 4.57 15.23 -2.93
N LYS A 95 4.70 15.07 -1.60
CA LYS A 95 3.92 14.08 -0.83
C LYS A 95 2.42 14.34 -0.90
N LEU A 96 2.00 15.60 -0.77
CA LEU A 96 0.58 15.98 -0.87
C LEU A 96 0.01 15.67 -2.26
N GLN A 97 0.74 16.01 -3.32
CA GLN A 97 0.34 15.66 -4.69
C GLN A 97 0.21 14.15 -4.90
N GLN A 98 1.12 13.34 -4.34
CA GLN A 98 1.00 11.89 -4.39
C GLN A 98 -0.23 11.37 -3.63
N LYS A 99 -0.56 11.96 -2.47
CA LYS A 99 -1.78 11.61 -1.72
C LYS A 99 -3.02 11.92 -2.57
N GLU A 100 -3.09 13.10 -3.19
CA GLU A 100 -4.21 13.50 -4.06
C GLU A 100 -4.39 12.56 -5.26
N VAL A 101 -3.29 12.16 -5.91
CA VAL A 101 -3.32 11.20 -7.02
C VAL A 101 -3.82 9.83 -6.55
N LYS A 102 -3.34 9.34 -5.40
CA LYS A 102 -3.81 8.07 -4.81
C LYS A 102 -5.30 8.14 -4.42
N GLU A 103 -5.76 9.28 -3.93
CA GLU A 103 -7.18 9.47 -3.62
C GLU A 103 -8.05 9.49 -4.89
N ALA A 104 -7.59 10.17 -5.95
CA ALA A 104 -8.28 10.14 -7.23
C ALA A 104 -8.38 8.72 -7.79
N GLU A 105 -7.28 7.96 -7.77
CA GLU A 105 -7.28 6.55 -8.16
C GLU A 105 -8.22 5.71 -7.28
N SER A 106 -8.25 5.97 -5.98
CA SER A 106 -9.13 5.26 -5.04
C SER A 106 -10.62 5.49 -5.32
N LYS A 107 -10.99 6.68 -5.80
CA LYS A 107 -12.36 7.05 -6.18
C LYS A 107 -12.79 6.37 -7.48
N GLU A 108 -11.88 6.20 -8.44
CA GLU A 108 -12.14 5.50 -9.69
C GLU A 108 -12.16 3.98 -9.53
N ARG A 109 -11.51 3.47 -8.49
CA ARG A 109 -11.34 2.04 -8.28
C ARG A 109 -12.67 1.35 -7.94
N LYS A 110 -13.02 0.37 -8.78
CA LYS A 110 -14.18 -0.51 -8.56
C LYS A 110 -14.07 -1.28 -7.23
N PRO A 111 -15.21 -1.60 -6.57
CA PRO A 111 -15.22 -2.33 -5.31
C PRO A 111 -14.60 -3.71 -5.47
N LYS A 112 -13.69 -4.06 -4.54
CA LYS A 112 -12.82 -5.25 -4.62
C LYS A 112 -13.59 -6.57 -4.69
N TYR A 113 -14.76 -6.67 -4.05
CA TYR A 113 -15.44 -7.95 -3.83
C TYR A 113 -16.77 -8.12 -4.58
N ILE A 114 -17.43 -7.04 -5.01
CA ILE A 114 -18.77 -7.13 -5.64
C ILE A 114 -18.71 -7.96 -6.92
N HIS A 115 -17.69 -7.77 -7.74
CA HIS A 115 -17.51 -8.57 -8.95
C HIS A 115 -17.33 -10.07 -8.63
N GLY A 116 -16.57 -10.39 -7.57
CA GLY A 116 -16.40 -11.77 -7.10
C GLY A 116 -17.71 -12.41 -6.63
N LEU A 117 -18.54 -11.66 -5.90
CA LEU A 117 -19.85 -12.14 -5.45
C LEU A 117 -20.81 -12.39 -6.64
N LEU A 118 -20.86 -11.46 -7.59
CA LEU A 118 -21.71 -11.59 -8.78
C LEU A 118 -21.28 -12.78 -9.65
N THR A 119 -19.97 -12.95 -9.85
CA THR A 119 -19.44 -14.09 -10.61
C THR A 119 -19.72 -15.41 -9.90
N ALA A 120 -19.52 -15.50 -8.58
CA ALA A 120 -19.84 -16.71 -7.81
C ALA A 120 -21.35 -17.04 -7.79
N ALA A 121 -22.20 -16.03 -7.76
CA ALA A 121 -23.64 -16.23 -7.89
C ALA A 121 -24.01 -16.76 -9.29
N ALA A 122 -23.37 -16.24 -10.34
CA ALA A 122 -23.57 -16.71 -11.71
C ALA A 122 -23.08 -18.16 -11.89
N THR A 123 -21.90 -18.51 -11.38
CA THR A 123 -21.39 -19.90 -11.45
C THR A 123 -22.32 -20.87 -10.73
N ARG A 124 -22.83 -20.51 -9.54
CA ARG A 124 -23.77 -21.36 -8.81
C ARG A 124 -25.07 -21.61 -9.58
N ARG A 125 -25.57 -20.60 -10.30
CA ARG A 125 -26.77 -20.76 -11.15
C ARG A 125 -26.49 -21.72 -12.30
N LEU A 126 -25.34 -21.59 -12.97
CA LEU A 126 -24.93 -22.52 -14.03
C LEU A 126 -24.75 -23.95 -13.49
N ASP A 127 -24.14 -24.11 -12.32
CA ASP A 127 -23.96 -25.41 -11.68
C ASP A 127 -25.29 -26.07 -11.33
N HIS A 128 -26.28 -25.29 -10.87
CA HIS A 128 -27.63 -25.78 -10.61
C HIS A 128 -28.28 -26.31 -11.89
N LEU A 129 -28.23 -25.54 -12.97
CA LEU A 129 -28.79 -25.95 -14.27
C LEU A 129 -28.12 -27.23 -14.80
N ARG A 130 -26.80 -27.33 -14.69
CA ARG A 130 -26.04 -28.55 -15.07
C ARG A 130 -26.44 -29.76 -14.22
N ALA A 131 -26.68 -29.56 -12.93
CA ALA A 131 -27.08 -30.63 -12.03
C ALA A 131 -28.49 -31.15 -12.39
N GLU A 132 -29.43 -30.25 -12.64
CA GLU A 132 -30.79 -30.59 -13.09
C GLU A 132 -30.77 -31.33 -14.43
N GLU A 133 -29.96 -30.88 -15.39
CA GLU A 133 -29.83 -31.52 -16.69
C GLU A 133 -29.26 -32.94 -16.58
N LYS A 134 -28.17 -33.11 -15.83
CA LYS A 134 -27.59 -34.44 -15.57
C LYS A 134 -28.53 -35.35 -14.78
N MET A 135 -29.39 -34.78 -13.94
CA MET A 135 -30.42 -35.53 -13.23
C MET A 135 -31.46 -36.04 -14.24
N MET A 136 -32.03 -35.17 -15.08
CA MET A 136 -33.00 -35.55 -16.11
C MET A 136 -32.42 -36.57 -17.10
N GLN A 137 -31.16 -36.42 -17.50
CA GLN A 137 -30.51 -37.39 -18.37
C GLN A 137 -30.40 -38.76 -17.70
N ARG A 138 -29.97 -38.79 -16.43
CA ARG A 138 -29.89 -40.04 -15.66
C ARG A 138 -31.27 -40.68 -15.49
N GLU A 139 -32.32 -39.90 -15.26
CA GLU A 139 -33.70 -40.40 -15.18
C GLU A 139 -34.12 -41.06 -16.50
N ARG A 140 -33.82 -40.46 -17.65
CA ARG A 140 -34.08 -41.07 -18.97
C ARG A 140 -33.27 -42.34 -19.22
N GLU A 141 -32.00 -42.35 -18.82
CA GLU A 141 -31.15 -43.54 -18.93
C GLU A 141 -31.66 -44.70 -18.04
N LEU A 142 -32.26 -44.38 -16.89
CA LEU A 142 -32.89 -45.35 -15.99
C LEU A 142 -34.23 -45.86 -16.51
N GLU A 143 -35.04 -44.99 -17.14
CA GLU A 143 -36.28 -45.37 -17.85
C GLU A 143 -35.98 -46.23 -19.10
N GLY A 144 -34.76 -46.16 -19.64
CA GLY A 144 -34.23 -47.09 -20.61
C GLY A 144 -35.11 -47.25 -21.86
N ASP A 145 -35.37 -48.50 -22.25
CA ASP A 145 -36.16 -48.85 -23.44
C ASP A 145 -37.69 -48.73 -23.23
N GLU A 146 -38.18 -48.41 -22.03
CA GLU A 146 -39.63 -48.36 -21.73
C GLU A 146 -40.38 -47.30 -22.57
N PHE A 147 -39.64 -46.34 -23.13
CA PHE A 147 -40.18 -45.26 -23.94
C PHE A 147 -39.47 -45.14 -25.31
N ALA A 148 -38.69 -46.14 -25.73
CA ALA A 148 -37.99 -46.14 -27.02
C ALA A 148 -38.94 -46.13 -28.22
N ASP A 149 -40.10 -46.77 -28.09
CA ASP A 149 -41.15 -46.82 -29.12
C ASP A 149 -42.03 -45.56 -29.16
N LYS A 150 -41.82 -44.58 -28.26
CA LYS A 150 -42.63 -43.37 -28.16
C LYS A 150 -41.87 -42.15 -28.69
N GLU A 151 -42.59 -41.24 -29.32
CA GLU A 151 -42.00 -40.02 -29.90
C GLU A 151 -41.46 -39.09 -28.80
N SER A 152 -40.22 -38.62 -28.95
CA SER A 152 -39.60 -37.67 -28.02
C SER A 152 -39.76 -36.23 -28.52
N PHE A 153 -40.48 -35.41 -27.74
CA PHE A 153 -40.72 -34.00 -28.08
C PHE A 153 -39.84 -33.10 -27.23
N VAL A 154 -38.92 -32.39 -27.89
CA VAL A 154 -38.06 -31.40 -27.25
C VAL A 154 -38.53 -30.01 -27.65
N THR A 155 -38.91 -29.18 -26.66
CA THR A 155 -39.30 -27.79 -26.88
C THR A 155 -38.12 -26.95 -27.36
N GLN A 156 -38.37 -25.92 -28.18
CA GLN A 156 -37.30 -25.03 -28.67
C GLN A 156 -36.51 -24.41 -27.51
N ALA A 157 -37.21 -23.96 -26.47
CA ALA A 157 -36.59 -23.39 -25.27
C ALA A 157 -35.61 -24.34 -24.56
N TYR A 158 -35.87 -25.64 -24.55
CA TYR A 158 -34.96 -26.62 -23.96
C TYR A 158 -33.72 -26.84 -24.83
N LYS A 159 -33.86 -26.80 -26.17
CA LYS A 159 -32.71 -26.84 -27.08
C LYS A 159 -31.82 -25.62 -26.89
N ASP A 160 -32.42 -24.44 -26.78
CA ASP A 160 -31.69 -23.19 -26.55
C ASP A 160 -30.95 -23.21 -25.20
N GLN A 161 -31.62 -23.69 -24.14
CA GLN A 161 -31.01 -23.85 -22.82
C GLN A 161 -29.82 -24.83 -22.85
N MET A 162 -29.96 -25.92 -23.59
CA MET A 162 -28.91 -26.92 -23.77
C MET A 162 -27.67 -26.37 -24.49
N GLU A 163 -27.90 -25.59 -25.55
CA GLU A 163 -26.83 -24.91 -26.28
C GLU A 163 -26.13 -23.85 -25.42
N GLU A 164 -26.89 -23.10 -24.61
CA GLU A 164 -26.35 -22.09 -23.70
C GLU A 164 -25.44 -22.70 -22.62
N VAL A 165 -25.88 -23.80 -21.98
CA VAL A 165 -25.09 -24.52 -20.98
C VAL A 165 -23.81 -25.08 -21.59
N ARG A 166 -23.90 -25.69 -22.78
CA ARG A 166 -22.75 -26.24 -23.49
C ARG A 166 -21.73 -25.17 -23.87
N LYS A 167 -22.20 -24.03 -24.39
CA LYS A 167 -21.33 -22.90 -24.75
C LYS A 167 -20.64 -22.31 -23.51
N ALA A 168 -21.36 -22.19 -22.38
CA ALA A 168 -20.79 -21.70 -21.13
C ALA A 168 -19.71 -22.65 -20.57
N GLU A 169 -19.88 -23.97 -20.69
CA GLU A 169 -18.89 -24.96 -20.29
C GLU A 169 -17.62 -24.91 -21.16
N GLU A 170 -17.76 -24.80 -22.48
CA GLU A 170 -16.62 -24.67 -23.39
C GLU A 170 -15.80 -23.39 -23.12
N GLU A 171 -16.48 -22.28 -22.82
CA GLU A 171 -15.84 -21.02 -22.46
C GLU A 171 -15.13 -21.09 -21.10
N GLU A 172 -15.77 -21.69 -20.08
CA GLU A 172 -15.18 -21.91 -18.76
C GLU A 172 -13.94 -22.80 -18.85
N LYS A 173 -14.03 -23.89 -19.62
CA LYS A 173 -12.92 -24.82 -19.85
C LYS A 173 -11.74 -24.14 -20.53
N ARG A 174 -11.99 -23.35 -21.59
CA ARG A 174 -10.94 -22.56 -22.26
C ARG A 174 -10.29 -21.57 -21.28
N ARG A 175 -11.09 -20.89 -20.46
CA ARG A 175 -10.59 -19.93 -19.46
C ARG A 175 -9.71 -20.62 -18.42
N ASP A 176 -10.11 -21.78 -17.95
CA ASP A 176 -9.37 -22.52 -16.93
C ASP A 176 -8.09 -23.16 -17.48
N GLU A 177 -8.09 -23.59 -18.74
CA GLU A 177 -6.86 -24.00 -19.43
C GLU A 177 -5.87 -22.84 -19.57
N LEU A 178 -6.34 -21.64 -19.91
CA LEU A 178 -5.50 -20.43 -19.95
C LEU A 178 -4.95 -20.07 -18.57
N LYS A 179 -5.77 -20.12 -17.51
CA LYS A 179 -5.30 -19.89 -16.13
C LYS A 179 -4.27 -20.93 -15.69
N LYS A 180 -4.45 -22.20 -16.04
CA LYS A 180 -3.47 -23.27 -15.76
C LYS A 180 -2.15 -23.01 -16.49
N LYS A 181 -2.21 -22.54 -17.75
CA LYS A 181 -1.03 -22.17 -18.54
C LYS A 181 -0.31 -20.91 -18.02
N GLN A 182 -1.04 -19.94 -17.46
CA GLN A 182 -0.44 -18.73 -16.87
C GLN A 182 0.24 -18.96 -15.52
N GLY A 183 0.20 -20.19 -14.98
CA GLY A 183 0.81 -20.54 -13.70
C GLY A 183 0.03 -19.98 -12.50
N ARG A 184 0.19 -20.63 -11.33
CA ARG A 184 -0.34 -20.10 -10.05
C ARG A 184 0.49 -18.88 -9.67
N GLY A 185 0.08 -17.71 -10.15
CA GLY A 185 0.84 -16.47 -10.01
C GLY A 185 0.97 -15.97 -8.58
N THR A 186 2.15 -15.40 -8.32
CA THR A 186 2.46 -14.36 -7.30
C THR A 186 2.11 -14.71 -5.85
N GLY A 187 3.00 -15.48 -5.19
CA GLY A 187 3.01 -15.63 -3.74
C GLY A 187 3.46 -14.37 -2.98
N MET A 188 3.66 -14.49 -1.67
CA MET A 188 4.01 -13.36 -0.78
C MET A 188 5.26 -12.58 -1.22
N ALA A 189 6.25 -13.23 -1.83
CA ALA A 189 7.45 -12.56 -2.34
C ALA A 189 7.13 -11.46 -3.36
N HIS A 190 6.15 -11.68 -4.23
CA HIS A 190 5.75 -10.68 -5.22
C HIS A 190 4.93 -9.55 -4.59
N PHE A 191 4.18 -9.83 -3.52
CA PHE A 191 3.54 -8.78 -2.71
C PHE A 191 4.60 -7.88 -2.06
N TYR A 192 5.61 -8.44 -1.40
CA TYR A 192 6.69 -7.66 -0.80
C TYR A 192 7.48 -6.87 -1.84
N ARG A 193 7.80 -7.49 -2.98
CA ARG A 193 8.44 -6.78 -4.10
C ARG A 193 7.62 -5.57 -4.53
N ARG A 194 6.31 -5.72 -4.75
CA ARG A 194 5.42 -4.63 -5.14
C ARG A 194 5.35 -3.53 -4.08
N LEU A 195 5.29 -3.89 -2.80
CA LEU A 195 5.28 -2.92 -1.70
C LEU A 195 6.57 -2.10 -1.68
N LEU A 196 7.71 -2.76 -1.87
CA LEU A 196 9.01 -2.08 -1.95
C LEU A 196 9.09 -1.19 -3.19
N GLU A 197 8.70 -1.67 -4.36
CA GLU A 197 8.64 -0.88 -5.61
C GLU A 197 7.76 0.36 -5.44
N ASP A 198 6.56 0.24 -4.85
CA ASP A 198 5.67 1.38 -4.60
C ASP A 198 6.30 2.40 -3.61
N SER A 199 7.06 1.92 -2.62
CA SER A 199 7.77 2.77 -1.66
C SER A 199 8.97 3.49 -2.27
N GLU A 200 9.73 2.80 -3.12
CA GLU A 200 10.87 3.35 -3.87
C GLU A 200 10.38 4.42 -4.85
N GLN A 201 9.32 4.15 -5.63
CA GLN A 201 8.73 5.13 -6.54
C GLN A 201 8.24 6.39 -5.80
N SER A 202 7.59 6.20 -4.65
CA SER A 202 7.12 7.34 -3.84
C SER A 202 8.32 8.18 -3.38
N HIS A 203 9.40 7.53 -2.93
CA HIS A 203 10.63 8.20 -2.49
C HIS A 203 11.36 8.89 -3.65
N GLU A 204 11.55 8.22 -4.79
CA GLU A 204 12.18 8.76 -5.98
C GLU A 204 11.51 10.06 -6.44
N VAL A 205 10.17 10.10 -6.46
CA VAL A 205 9.44 11.32 -6.81
C VAL A 205 9.69 12.45 -5.80
N THR A 206 9.75 12.14 -4.49
CA THR A 206 10.08 13.17 -3.48
C THR A 206 11.52 13.68 -3.60
N VAL A 207 12.46 12.81 -3.96
CA VAL A 207 13.87 13.18 -4.17
C VAL A 207 14.04 13.95 -5.48
N ALA A 208 13.39 13.53 -6.56
CA ALA A 208 13.40 14.23 -7.84
C ALA A 208 12.82 15.65 -7.73
N ALA A 209 11.78 15.85 -6.90
CA ALA A 209 11.21 17.17 -6.63
C ALA A 209 12.18 18.13 -5.90
N THR A 210 13.16 17.58 -5.18
CA THR A 210 14.14 18.35 -4.40
C THR A 210 15.49 18.52 -5.11
N GLN A 211 15.79 17.70 -6.12
CA GLN A 211 17.02 17.80 -6.91
C GLN A 211 17.09 19.11 -7.70
N LYS A 212 17.96 20.02 -7.25
CA LYS A 212 18.43 21.20 -8.00
C LYS A 212 19.87 20.96 -8.50
N PRO A 213 20.29 21.59 -9.62
CA PRO A 213 21.68 21.52 -10.05
C PRO A 213 22.59 22.17 -9.00
N ILE A 214 23.57 21.41 -8.52
CA ILE A 214 24.57 21.87 -7.55
C ILE A 214 25.54 22.81 -8.28
N ILE A 215 25.62 24.06 -7.84
CA ILE A 215 26.53 25.08 -8.40
C ILE A 215 27.65 25.29 -7.37
N GLY A 216 28.69 24.47 -7.44
CA GLY A 216 29.85 24.51 -6.56
C GLY A 216 30.97 23.55 -7.00
N PRO A 217 32.22 23.70 -6.51
CA PRO A 217 33.32 22.82 -6.88
C PRO A 217 33.07 21.40 -6.34
N GLN A 218 32.81 20.47 -7.26
CA GLN A 218 32.49 19.09 -6.93
C GLN A 218 33.79 18.33 -6.58
N GLY A 219 33.94 17.93 -5.31
CA GLY A 219 34.91 16.91 -4.93
C GLY A 219 34.57 15.57 -5.59
N PRO A 220 35.54 14.66 -5.76
CA PRO A 220 35.27 13.35 -6.35
C PRO A 220 34.15 12.65 -5.58
N MET A 221 33.10 12.23 -6.30
CA MET A 221 31.96 11.53 -5.72
C MET A 221 32.45 10.33 -4.90
N PRO A 222 32.03 10.15 -3.64
CA PRO A 222 32.41 8.98 -2.87
C PRO A 222 31.87 7.75 -3.60
N ASN A 223 32.77 6.83 -3.96
CA ASN A 223 32.39 5.57 -4.59
C ASN A 223 31.68 4.70 -3.54
N MET A 224 30.34 4.74 -3.54
CA MET A 224 29.47 4.02 -2.59
C MET A 224 29.40 2.51 -2.86
N THR A 225 30.06 2.04 -3.93
CA THR A 225 30.20 0.61 -4.20
C THR A 225 31.15 0.00 -3.18
N ILE A 226 30.62 -0.87 -2.32
CA ILE A 226 31.41 -1.76 -1.46
C ILE A 226 32.14 -2.74 -2.38
N THR A 227 33.28 -2.34 -2.92
CA THR A 227 34.19 -3.25 -3.61
C THR A 227 34.96 -4.03 -2.56
N LYS A 228 34.94 -5.35 -2.65
CA LYS A 228 35.80 -6.20 -1.81
C LYS A 228 37.27 -5.78 -2.05
N PRO A 229 38.03 -5.41 -1.02
CA PRO A 229 39.41 -4.95 -1.19
C PRO A 229 40.24 -6.04 -1.90
N PRO A 230 41.11 -5.67 -2.85
CA PRO A 230 41.87 -6.62 -3.68
C PRO A 230 42.81 -7.52 -2.88
N ASP A 231 43.19 -7.12 -1.66
CA ASP A 231 44.24 -7.78 -0.87
C ASP A 231 43.72 -8.80 0.15
N LEU A 232 42.56 -9.41 -0.09
CA LEU A 232 42.12 -10.59 0.68
C LEU A 232 42.56 -11.89 0.00
N THR A 233 43.83 -11.98 -0.38
CA THR A 233 44.44 -13.30 -0.59
C THR A 233 44.68 -13.91 0.80
N PRO A 234 44.03 -15.03 1.16
CA PRO A 234 44.31 -15.67 2.44
C PRO A 234 45.78 -16.09 2.45
N LEU A 235 46.60 -15.47 3.31
CA LEU A 235 47.99 -15.89 3.56
C LEU A 235 48.01 -17.39 3.82
N SER A 236 48.89 -18.11 3.14
CA SER A 236 48.99 -19.56 3.29
C SER A 236 49.37 -19.92 4.73
N ASP A 237 48.91 -21.06 5.22
CA ASP A 237 49.17 -21.48 6.61
C ASP A 237 50.67 -21.58 6.93
N LEU A 238 51.50 -21.85 5.92
CA LEU A 238 52.97 -21.84 6.04
C LEU A 238 53.53 -20.44 6.33
N GLU A 239 52.99 -19.41 5.67
CA GLU A 239 53.41 -18.02 5.88
C GLU A 239 52.93 -17.52 7.24
N ARG A 240 51.71 -17.90 7.64
CA ARG A 240 51.19 -17.64 8.99
C ARG A 240 52.05 -18.31 10.06
N ALA A 241 52.45 -19.57 9.85
CA ALA A 241 53.32 -20.29 10.77
C ALA A 241 54.71 -19.66 10.86
N ARG A 242 55.27 -19.15 9.75
CA ARG A 242 56.55 -18.41 9.77
C ARG A 242 56.44 -17.10 10.56
N ILE A 243 55.37 -16.33 10.35
CA ILE A 243 55.13 -15.09 11.09
C ILE A 243 54.96 -15.40 12.58
N ALA A 244 54.17 -16.42 12.92
CA ALA A 244 53.98 -16.84 14.31
C ALA A 244 55.29 -17.30 14.98
N ARG A 245 56.13 -18.07 14.27
CA ARG A 245 57.47 -18.45 14.78
C ARG A 245 58.40 -17.24 14.93
N GLY A 246 58.33 -16.27 14.02
CA GLY A 246 59.06 -14.99 14.12
C GLY A 246 58.63 -14.15 15.33
N GLU A 247 57.35 -14.23 15.70
CA GLU A 247 56.79 -13.64 16.93
C GLU A 247 57.05 -14.50 18.19
N GLY A 248 57.81 -15.60 18.07
CA GLY A 248 58.14 -16.48 19.19
C GLY A 248 56.99 -17.37 19.68
N LYS A 249 55.92 -17.51 18.89
CA LYS A 249 54.82 -18.44 19.17
C LYS A 249 55.15 -19.80 18.56
N ASP A 250 55.29 -20.82 19.40
CA ASP A 250 55.47 -22.19 18.92
C ASP A 250 54.15 -22.69 18.30
N VAL A 251 54.21 -23.03 17.02
CA VAL A 251 53.09 -23.61 16.27
C VAL A 251 53.43 -25.08 16.03
N SER A 252 52.77 -25.98 16.78
CA SER A 252 52.83 -27.44 16.56
C SER A 252 51.76 -27.90 15.58
#